data_AF-A0A4R9GK21-F1
#
_entry.id   AF-A0A4R9GK21-F1
#
_cell.length_a   1.000
_cell.length_b   1.000
_cell.length_c   1.000
_cell.angle_alpha   90.00
_cell.angle_beta   90.00
_cell.angle_gamma   90.00
#
_symmetry.space_group_name_H-M   'P 1'
#
loop_
_entity.id
_entity.type
_entity.pdbx_description
1 polymer ?
#
loop_
_entity_poly.entity_id
_entity_poly.type
_entity_poly.pdbx_seq_one_letter_code
_entity_poly.pdbx_strand_id
1 'polypeptide(L)'
;MKLNNLSLWLFTGIVLFSASSVSAIGTYSEGWAVAKLTQFESRGLIFDSYEGTLEMMSFDASEKCDEMKDECFTPVKKKVPFSVRPETTDAVNFLNKSLNQDVLVHYRIHRITPLALSTDFEVLSAQKQETVLTKEIAEKLAGPKTGSKRNFSVTGRILNLEYKGTLIGTYEGIFLDETRGKVHPFSVTNEDIANFAWSAMRFNLKYFLGISVAFTTGARESHYDLFEVNFKNPAGALESPPPSN
;
A
#
# COMPACT_ATOMS: atom_id res chain seq x y z
N MET A 1 11.19 30.08 -58.45
CA MET A 1 9.81 29.68 -58.09
C MET A 1 9.61 28.27 -58.59
N LYS A 2 9.32 27.22 -57.83
CA LYS A 2 8.70 27.06 -56.51
C LYS A 2 9.32 25.84 -55.83
N LEU A 3 9.75 25.97 -54.58
CA LEU A 3 10.20 24.87 -53.72
C LEU A 3 9.34 24.92 -52.44
N ASN A 4 8.01 24.80 -52.58
CA ASN A 4 7.07 25.17 -51.52
C ASN A 4 6.10 24.06 -51.09
N ASN A 5 6.34 22.79 -51.42
CA ASN A 5 5.36 21.73 -51.08
C ASN A 5 5.90 20.56 -50.23
N LEU A 6 7.11 20.67 -49.65
CA LEU A 6 7.65 19.59 -48.81
C LEU A 6 7.63 19.87 -47.29
N SER A 7 7.23 21.06 -46.85
CA SER A 7 7.22 21.39 -45.40
C SER A 7 5.87 21.14 -44.71
N LEU A 8 4.80 20.84 -45.45
CA LEU A 8 3.47 20.67 -44.87
C LEU A 8 3.19 19.25 -44.34
N TRP A 9 4.02 18.27 -44.70
CA TRP A 9 3.88 16.88 -44.21
C TRP A 9 4.78 16.55 -43.00
N LEU A 10 5.71 17.43 -42.65
CA LEU A 10 6.57 17.27 -41.47
C LEU A 10 5.98 17.88 -40.19
N PHE A 11 4.94 18.72 -40.30
CA PHE A 11 4.25 19.30 -39.14
C PHE A 11 3.00 18.54 -38.68
N THR A 12 2.45 17.65 -39.51
CA THR A 12 1.28 16.80 -39.17
C THR A 12 1.65 15.46 -38.54
N GLY A 13 2.93 15.08 -38.51
CA GLY A 13 3.41 13.81 -37.96
C GLY A 13 3.83 13.84 -36.48
N ILE A 14 3.92 15.01 -35.84
CA ILE A 14 4.44 15.15 -34.46
C ILE A 14 3.32 15.28 -33.41
N VAL A 15 2.07 15.48 -33.82
CA VAL A 15 0.93 15.68 -32.90
C VAL A 15 0.22 14.37 -32.49
N LEU A 16 0.64 13.21 -33.02
CA LEU A 16 0.02 11.91 -32.70
C LEU A 16 0.88 10.96 -31.83
N PHE A 17 1.97 11.45 -31.24
CA PHE A 17 2.76 10.69 -30.25
C PHE A 17 2.60 11.19 -28.81
N SER A 18 1.56 12.00 -28.53
CA SER A 18 1.32 12.62 -27.22
C SER A 18 0.28 11.89 -26.35
N ALA A 19 0.16 10.55 -26.44
CA ALA A 19 -0.86 9.81 -25.68
C ALA A 19 -0.36 8.56 -24.96
N SER A 20 0.93 8.47 -24.64
CA SER A 20 1.40 7.40 -23.75
C SER A 20 2.53 7.89 -22.86
N SER A 21 2.19 7.96 -21.56
CA SER A 21 3.12 7.88 -20.43
C SER A 21 3.93 9.12 -20.10
N VAL A 22 3.27 10.28 -19.88
CA VAL A 22 3.89 11.41 -19.17
C VAL A 22 3.01 11.83 -17.99
N SER A 23 3.60 11.74 -16.80
CA SER A 23 3.12 12.27 -15.49
C SER A 23 2.25 11.34 -14.61
N ALA A 24 2.79 10.19 -14.22
CA ALA A 24 2.37 9.50 -12.98
C ALA A 24 3.02 10.09 -11.71
N ILE A 25 3.89 11.11 -11.86
CA ILE A 25 4.44 11.85 -10.73
C ILE A 25 3.35 12.82 -10.23
N GLY A 26 2.54 12.36 -9.28
CA GLY A 26 1.72 13.21 -8.44
C GLY A 26 0.23 13.36 -8.78
N THR A 27 -0.35 12.49 -9.61
CA THR A 27 -1.80 12.48 -9.87
C THR A 27 -2.58 11.64 -8.87
N TYR A 28 -1.99 10.54 -8.41
CA TYR A 28 -2.54 9.65 -7.39
C TYR A 28 -1.43 9.05 -6.53
N SER A 29 -1.80 8.52 -5.37
CA SER A 29 -1.00 7.53 -4.65
C SER A 29 -1.56 6.14 -4.90
N GLU A 30 -0.70 5.11 -4.89
CA GLU A 30 -1.08 3.72 -5.15
C GLU A 30 -0.65 2.84 -3.98
N GLY A 31 -1.48 1.90 -3.57
CA GLY A 31 -1.22 1.11 -2.39
C GLY A 31 -2.07 -0.14 -2.26
N TRP A 32 -1.73 -0.93 -1.25
CA TRP A 32 -2.47 -2.12 -0.85
C TRP A 32 -3.03 -1.95 0.55
N ALA A 33 -4.22 -2.49 0.81
CA ALA A 33 -4.85 -2.45 2.12
C ALA A 33 -5.66 -3.72 2.42
N VAL A 34 -5.57 -4.18 3.67
CA VAL A 34 -6.46 -5.18 4.25
C VAL A 34 -7.67 -4.44 4.83
N ALA A 35 -8.86 -4.81 4.38
CA ALA A 35 -10.09 -4.15 4.76
C ALA A 35 -11.26 -5.12 4.80
N LYS A 36 -12.26 -4.83 5.63
CA LYS A 36 -13.54 -5.55 5.59
C LYS A 36 -14.48 -4.87 4.61
N LEU A 37 -14.97 -5.61 3.62
CA LEU A 37 -15.99 -5.08 2.70
C LEU A 37 -17.35 -5.06 3.41
N THR A 38 -17.94 -3.88 3.58
CA THR A 38 -19.22 -3.72 4.32
C THR A 38 -20.41 -3.41 3.42
N GLN A 39 -20.16 -2.83 2.25
CA GLN A 39 -21.18 -2.45 1.28
C GLN A 39 -20.56 -2.46 -0.12
N PHE A 40 -21.30 -2.93 -1.10
CA PHE A 40 -20.93 -2.90 -2.52
C PHE A 40 -22.18 -2.99 -3.38
N GLU A 41 -22.33 -2.06 -4.32
CA GLU A 41 -23.50 -1.95 -5.18
C GLU A 41 -23.16 -1.21 -6.47
N SER A 42 -23.91 -1.49 -7.54
CA SER A 42 -23.81 -0.71 -8.77
C SER A 42 -24.53 0.62 -8.58
N ARG A 43 -23.85 1.73 -8.89
CA ARG A 43 -24.40 3.09 -8.81
C ARG A 43 -23.87 3.93 -9.95
N GLY A 44 -24.71 4.80 -10.50
CA GLY A 44 -24.33 5.68 -11.60
C GLY A 44 -25.56 6.20 -12.32
N LEU A 45 -25.72 7.53 -12.40
CA LEU A 45 -26.81 8.16 -13.16
C LEU A 45 -26.36 8.57 -14.57
N ILE A 46 -25.06 8.85 -14.75
CA ILE A 46 -24.48 9.39 -16.00
C ILE A 46 -23.30 8.53 -16.49
N PHE A 47 -22.48 8.00 -15.57
CA PHE A 47 -21.43 7.03 -15.85
C PHE A 47 -21.65 5.83 -14.94
N ASP A 48 -21.57 4.62 -15.50
CA ASP A 48 -21.67 3.40 -14.71
C ASP A 48 -20.42 3.26 -13.83
N SER A 49 -20.61 3.11 -12.52
CA SER A 49 -19.56 2.70 -11.59
C SER A 49 -20.12 1.71 -10.57
N TYR A 50 -19.23 1.07 -9.83
CA TYR A 50 -19.60 0.33 -8.64
C TYR A 50 -19.05 1.07 -7.43
N GLU A 51 -19.87 1.17 -6.39
CA GLU A 51 -19.55 1.94 -5.20
C GLU A 51 -19.68 1.05 -3.97
N GLY A 52 -18.88 1.34 -2.95
CA GLY A 52 -18.92 0.55 -1.73
C GLY A 52 -18.32 1.25 -0.52
N THR A 53 -18.20 0.50 0.57
CA THR A 53 -17.55 0.97 1.79
C THR A 53 -16.67 -0.13 2.36
N LEU A 54 -15.39 0.21 2.55
CA LEU A 54 -14.39 -0.59 3.23
C LEU A 54 -14.29 -0.14 4.70
N GLU A 55 -14.15 -1.08 5.62
CA GLU A 55 -13.77 -0.82 6.99
C GLU A 55 -12.30 -1.19 7.17
N MET A 56 -11.45 -0.18 7.37
CA MET A 56 -10.00 -0.30 7.50
C MET A 56 -9.58 -0.03 8.93
N MET A 57 -8.53 -0.70 9.40
CA MET A 57 -7.90 -0.36 10.68
C MET A 57 -7.01 0.87 10.53
N SER A 58 -7.04 1.76 11.52
CA SER A 58 -6.27 3.00 11.60
C SER A 58 -6.01 3.34 13.06
N PHE A 59 -5.43 4.52 13.33
CA PHE A 59 -5.23 5.06 14.68
C PHE A 59 -5.69 6.53 14.72
N ASP A 60 -5.96 7.01 15.93
CA ASP A 60 -6.20 8.45 16.15
C ASP A 60 -4.87 9.17 16.38
N ALA A 61 -4.45 9.99 15.42
CA ALA A 61 -3.21 10.77 15.53
C ALA A 61 -3.26 11.84 16.65
N SER A 62 -4.43 12.13 17.21
CA SER A 62 -4.61 13.06 18.32
C SER A 62 -4.55 12.38 19.70
N GLU A 63 -4.35 11.06 19.75
CA GLU A 63 -4.20 10.30 21.00
C GLU A 63 -3.02 10.86 21.82
N LYS A 64 -3.32 11.39 23.00
CA LYS A 64 -2.29 11.87 23.95
C LYS A 64 -1.81 10.70 24.79
N CYS A 65 -0.64 10.17 24.48
CA CYS A 65 -0.08 8.99 25.12
C CYS A 65 1.45 9.08 25.25
N ASP A 66 2.00 8.33 26.20
CA ASP A 66 3.43 8.28 26.45
C ASP A 66 4.11 7.30 25.48
N GLU A 67 4.80 7.83 24.46
CA GLU A 67 5.55 7.04 23.48
C GLU A 67 6.60 6.10 24.13
N MET A 68 7.11 6.46 25.31
CA MET A 68 8.12 5.66 26.01
C MET A 68 7.53 4.43 26.68
N LYS A 69 6.21 4.43 26.92
CA LYS A 69 5.49 3.27 27.46
C LYS A 69 4.82 2.43 26.38
N ASP A 70 5.00 2.81 25.12
CA ASP A 70 4.37 2.17 23.96
C ASP A 70 2.82 2.05 24.11
N GLU A 71 2.19 3.00 24.82
CA GLU A 71 0.74 3.02 25.10
C GLU A 71 -0.07 3.55 23.91
N CYS A 72 0.58 4.21 22.97
CA CYS A 72 -0.02 4.86 21.81
C CYS A 72 -0.58 3.90 20.76
N PHE A 73 -1.36 4.49 19.86
CA PHE A 73 -1.88 3.88 18.64
C PHE A 73 -2.92 2.80 18.88
N THR A 74 -3.93 3.16 19.67
CA THR A 74 -5.09 2.32 19.88
C THR A 74 -5.83 2.10 18.55
N PRO A 75 -6.10 0.85 18.14
CA PRO A 75 -6.72 0.60 16.84
C PRO A 75 -8.15 1.14 16.79
N VAL A 76 -8.44 1.91 15.74
CA VAL A 76 -9.78 2.38 15.39
C VAL A 76 -10.17 1.88 14.01
N LYS A 77 -11.47 1.74 13.78
CA LYS A 77 -12.03 1.36 12.48
C LYS A 77 -12.47 2.60 11.73
N LYS A 78 -11.92 2.79 10.53
CA LYS A 78 -12.27 3.87 9.62
C LYS A 78 -13.07 3.32 8.46
N LYS A 79 -14.24 3.90 8.19
CA LYS A 79 -15.02 3.62 6.99
C LYS A 79 -14.49 4.46 5.84
N VAL A 80 -14.15 3.82 4.73
CA VAL A 80 -13.61 4.46 3.53
C VAL A 80 -14.55 4.13 2.37
N PRO A 81 -15.27 5.13 1.82
CA PRO A 81 -16.05 4.92 0.61
C PRO A 81 -15.07 4.71 -0.57
N PHE A 82 -15.45 3.86 -1.52
CA PHE A 82 -14.61 3.58 -2.69
C PHE A 82 -15.45 3.42 -3.95
N SER A 83 -14.79 3.61 -5.09
CA SER A 83 -15.33 3.40 -6.43
C SER A 83 -14.53 2.33 -7.18
N VAL A 84 -15.20 1.57 -8.04
CA VAL A 84 -14.60 0.61 -8.98
C VAL A 84 -15.16 0.89 -10.37
N ARG A 85 -14.28 0.89 -11.37
CA ARG A 85 -14.70 1.06 -12.75
C ARG A 85 -15.33 -0.22 -13.31
N PRO A 86 -16.39 -0.16 -14.13
CA PRO A 86 -17.04 -1.35 -14.67
C PRO A 86 -16.12 -2.26 -15.49
N GLU A 87 -15.11 -1.71 -16.16
CA GLU A 87 -14.12 -2.47 -16.92
C GLU A 87 -13.22 -3.36 -16.05
N THR A 88 -13.16 -3.13 -14.74
CA THR A 88 -12.40 -3.94 -13.79
C THR A 88 -13.21 -5.17 -13.34
N THR A 89 -13.62 -5.98 -14.32
CA THR A 89 -14.59 -7.08 -14.14
C THR A 89 -14.20 -8.07 -13.05
N ASP A 90 -12.92 -8.42 -12.93
CA ASP A 90 -12.42 -9.33 -11.90
C ASP A 90 -12.61 -8.77 -10.49
N ALA A 91 -12.30 -7.48 -10.28
CA ALA A 91 -12.50 -6.81 -9.01
C ALA A 91 -14.00 -6.75 -8.65
N VAL A 92 -14.84 -6.34 -9.61
CA VAL A 92 -16.30 -6.27 -9.43
C VAL A 92 -16.87 -7.65 -9.06
N ASN A 93 -16.50 -8.69 -9.81
CA ASN A 93 -16.97 -10.05 -9.58
C ASN A 93 -16.54 -10.60 -8.21
N PHE A 94 -15.31 -10.32 -7.81
CA PHE A 94 -14.80 -10.72 -6.50
C PHE A 94 -15.50 -9.98 -5.37
N LEU A 95 -15.63 -8.65 -5.46
CA LEU A 95 -16.25 -7.82 -4.42
C LEU A 95 -17.74 -8.14 -4.23
N ASN A 96 -18.48 -8.40 -5.32
CA ASN A 96 -19.87 -8.86 -5.25
C ASN A 96 -20.05 -10.15 -4.43
N LYS A 97 -19.03 -11.01 -4.39
CA LYS A 97 -19.06 -12.29 -3.65
C LYS A 97 -18.45 -12.20 -2.25
N SER A 98 -17.86 -11.07 -1.89
CA SER A 98 -17.03 -10.90 -0.69
C SER A 98 -17.64 -9.95 0.34
N LEU A 99 -18.95 -9.67 0.25
CA LEU A 99 -19.66 -8.85 1.24
C LEU A 99 -19.48 -9.42 2.65
N ASN A 100 -19.15 -8.55 3.59
CA ASN A 100 -18.83 -8.84 4.99
C ASN A 100 -17.58 -9.69 5.23
N GLN A 101 -16.69 -9.83 4.24
CA GLN A 101 -15.43 -10.55 4.35
C GLN A 101 -14.24 -9.60 4.40
N ASP A 102 -13.14 -10.07 5.00
CA ASP A 102 -11.85 -9.40 4.92
C ASP A 102 -11.23 -9.66 3.53
N VAL A 103 -10.84 -8.59 2.88
CA VAL A 103 -10.29 -8.57 1.52
C VAL A 103 -8.99 -7.77 1.51
N LEU A 104 -8.07 -8.17 0.63
CA LEU A 104 -6.92 -7.36 0.27
C LEU A 104 -7.28 -6.59 -1.00
N VAL A 105 -7.24 -5.27 -0.93
CA VAL A 105 -7.52 -4.38 -2.06
C VAL A 105 -6.25 -3.69 -2.54
N HIS A 106 -6.08 -3.64 -3.86
CA HIS A 106 -5.15 -2.75 -4.53
C HIS A 106 -5.91 -1.50 -4.95
N TYR A 107 -5.39 -0.32 -4.63
CA TYR A 107 -6.14 0.92 -4.80
C TYR A 107 -5.26 2.08 -5.26
N ARG A 108 -5.94 3.11 -5.78
CA ARG A 108 -5.40 4.44 -6.02
C ARG A 108 -6.19 5.49 -5.25
N ILE A 109 -5.49 6.47 -4.69
CA ILE A 109 -6.12 7.68 -4.14
C ILE A 109 -5.79 8.84 -5.06
N HIS A 110 -6.79 9.34 -5.78
CA HIS A 110 -6.65 10.44 -6.72
C HIS A 110 -6.56 11.78 -5.98
N ARG A 111 -5.60 12.63 -6.34
CA ARG A 111 -5.56 14.01 -5.84
C ARG A 111 -6.68 14.87 -6.43
N ILE A 112 -7.15 14.52 -7.63
CA ILE A 112 -8.28 15.14 -8.33
C ILE A 112 -9.19 14.01 -8.78
N THR A 113 -10.39 13.94 -8.21
CA THR A 113 -11.35 12.87 -8.50
C THR A 113 -11.75 12.85 -9.97
N PRO A 114 -11.56 11.73 -10.69
CA PRO A 114 -12.03 11.59 -12.07
C PRO A 114 -13.56 11.69 -12.17
N LEU A 115 -14.08 12.31 -13.24
CA LEU A 115 -15.53 12.46 -13.46
C LEU A 115 -16.32 11.13 -13.51
N ALA A 116 -15.63 10.03 -13.82
CA ALA A 116 -16.22 8.69 -13.90
C ALA A 116 -16.26 7.94 -12.56
N LEU A 117 -15.77 8.54 -11.47
CA LEU A 117 -15.76 7.95 -10.13
C LEU A 117 -16.54 8.85 -9.16
N SER A 118 -17.21 8.23 -8.18
CA SER A 118 -17.91 8.99 -7.14
C SER A 118 -17.01 9.34 -5.95
N THR A 119 -15.82 8.73 -5.87
CA THR A 119 -14.87 8.90 -4.77
C THR A 119 -13.45 9.06 -5.30
N ASP A 120 -12.57 9.65 -4.49
CA ASP A 120 -11.13 9.73 -4.75
C ASP A 120 -10.40 8.40 -4.54
N PHE A 121 -11.02 7.43 -3.83
CA PHE A 121 -10.47 6.10 -3.58
C PHE A 121 -10.98 5.09 -4.62
N GLU A 122 -10.11 4.75 -5.58
CA GLU A 122 -10.40 3.79 -6.64
C GLU A 122 -9.81 2.41 -6.29
N VAL A 123 -10.64 1.36 -6.27
CA VAL A 123 -10.16 -0.02 -6.15
C VAL A 123 -9.87 -0.58 -7.55
N LEU A 124 -8.63 -1.01 -7.76
CA LEU A 124 -8.13 -1.56 -9.03
C LEU A 124 -8.17 -3.09 -9.09
N SER A 125 -7.97 -3.74 -7.95
CA SER A 125 -8.11 -5.19 -7.83
C SER A 125 -8.41 -5.56 -6.38
N ALA A 126 -8.99 -6.73 -6.19
CA ALA A 126 -9.32 -7.24 -4.87
C ALA A 126 -9.16 -8.76 -4.86
N GLN A 127 -8.66 -9.30 -3.75
CA GLN A 127 -8.44 -10.72 -3.59
C GLN A 127 -8.54 -11.15 -2.12
N LYS A 128 -8.71 -12.46 -1.91
CA LYS A 128 -8.63 -13.05 -0.58
C LYS A 128 -7.14 -13.21 -0.22
N GLN A 129 -6.81 -12.96 1.05
CA GLN A 129 -5.47 -13.27 1.54
C GLN A 129 -5.28 -14.78 1.68
N GLU A 130 -4.12 -15.25 1.27
CA GLU A 130 -3.72 -16.66 1.37
C GLU A 130 -3.27 -16.99 2.79
N THR A 131 -3.57 -18.20 3.28
CA THR A 131 -3.19 -18.62 4.64
C THR A 131 -1.98 -19.54 4.67
N VAL A 132 -1.33 -19.76 3.52
CA VAL A 132 -0.16 -20.62 3.37
C VAL A 132 0.87 -19.90 2.52
N LEU A 133 2.12 -19.88 2.96
CA LEU A 133 3.21 -19.28 2.20
C LEU A 133 3.54 -20.19 1.01
N THR A 134 3.47 -19.66 -0.22
CA THR A 134 3.88 -20.38 -1.41
C THR A 134 5.40 -20.38 -1.54
N LYS A 135 5.97 -21.32 -2.29
CA LYS A 135 7.43 -21.38 -2.55
C LYS A 135 7.95 -20.23 -3.42
N GLU A 136 7.06 -19.40 -3.94
CA GLU A 136 7.37 -18.32 -4.88
C GLU A 136 7.90 -17.06 -4.18
N ILE A 137 7.60 -16.89 -2.89
CA ILE A 137 8.09 -15.76 -2.09
C ILE A 137 9.24 -16.20 -1.20
N ALA A 138 10.29 -15.37 -1.13
CA ALA A 138 11.37 -15.58 -0.17
C ALA A 138 10.82 -15.54 1.26
N GLU A 139 11.43 -16.30 2.17
CA GLU A 139 10.98 -16.38 3.57
C GLU A 139 11.41 -15.16 4.40
N LYS A 140 12.35 -14.36 3.87
CA LYS A 140 12.92 -13.19 4.52
C LYS A 140 13.48 -12.23 3.47
N LEU A 141 13.32 -10.93 3.72
CA LEU A 141 14.11 -9.89 3.09
C LEU A 141 14.51 -8.86 4.15
N ALA A 142 15.79 -8.48 4.14
CA ALA A 142 16.34 -7.48 5.04
C ALA A 142 17.18 -6.46 4.25
N GLY A 143 16.98 -5.19 4.56
CA GLY A 143 17.65 -4.05 3.95
C GLY A 143 18.49 -3.27 4.97
N PRO A 144 19.14 -2.18 4.53
CA PRO A 144 19.88 -1.31 5.43
C PRO A 144 18.94 -0.65 6.45
N LYS A 145 19.39 -0.55 7.70
CA LYS A 145 18.67 0.17 8.75
C LYS A 145 18.89 1.66 8.58
N THR A 146 17.82 2.45 8.60
CA THR A 146 17.90 3.92 8.43
C THR A 146 17.80 4.68 9.76
N GLY A 147 17.24 4.06 10.79
CA GLY A 147 17.15 4.63 12.13
C GLY A 147 18.38 4.39 13.00
N SER A 148 18.88 5.46 13.64
CA SER A 148 20.04 5.41 14.55
C SER A 148 19.68 5.35 16.04
N LYS A 149 18.40 5.46 16.43
CA LYS A 149 17.99 5.53 17.85
C LYS A 149 17.87 4.15 18.48
N ARG A 150 17.03 3.28 17.90
CA ARG A 150 16.82 1.89 18.34
C ARG A 150 16.31 1.05 17.18
N ASN A 151 16.52 -0.26 17.28
CA ASN A 151 15.97 -1.25 16.36
C ASN A 151 15.29 -2.34 17.19
N PHE A 152 14.14 -2.82 16.73
CA PHE A 152 13.41 -3.89 17.41
C PHE A 152 12.65 -4.76 16.40
N SER A 153 12.23 -5.93 16.85
CA SER A 153 11.36 -6.82 16.08
C SER A 153 9.96 -6.80 16.66
N VAL A 154 8.95 -6.74 15.79
CA VAL A 154 7.53 -6.87 16.13
C VAL A 154 6.97 -8.11 15.45
N THR A 155 6.16 -8.89 16.16
CA THR A 155 5.35 -9.93 15.53
C THR A 155 3.99 -9.36 15.14
N GLY A 156 3.62 -9.50 13.87
CA GLY A 156 2.33 -9.03 13.39
C GLY A 156 2.19 -9.07 11.88
N ARG A 157 1.50 -8.07 11.33
CA ARG A 157 1.19 -7.98 9.89
C ARG A 157 0.99 -6.55 9.44
N ILE A 158 1.28 -6.28 8.18
CA ILE A 158 1.04 -5.00 7.52
C ILE A 158 -0.44 -4.92 7.13
N LEU A 159 -1.09 -3.81 7.49
CA LEU A 159 -2.51 -3.57 7.24
C LEU A 159 -2.71 -2.71 6.00
N ASN A 160 -1.84 -1.72 5.78
CA ASN A 160 -1.77 -0.99 4.53
C ASN A 160 -0.33 -0.55 4.24
N LEU A 161 -0.05 -0.33 2.96
CA LEU A 161 1.20 0.26 2.49
C LEU A 161 0.94 0.99 1.17
N GLU A 162 1.25 2.27 1.15
CA GLU A 162 0.95 3.19 0.05
C GLU A 162 2.19 3.96 -0.37
N TYR A 163 2.42 4.06 -1.67
CA TYR A 163 3.45 4.93 -2.21
C TYR A 163 3.00 6.41 -2.16
N LYS A 164 3.68 7.21 -1.33
CA LYS A 164 3.51 8.66 -1.25
C LYS A 164 4.59 9.31 -2.11
N GLY A 165 4.25 9.61 -3.37
CA GLY A 165 5.19 10.13 -4.37
C GLY A 165 5.68 11.58 -4.16
N THR A 166 6.22 11.93 -3.00
CA THR A 166 6.78 13.28 -2.73
C THR A 166 8.31 13.28 -2.74
N LEU A 167 8.94 13.70 -3.85
CA LEU A 167 10.38 14.00 -4.06
C LEU A 167 11.42 12.91 -3.73
N ILE A 168 11.26 12.19 -2.63
CA ILE A 168 11.95 10.97 -2.26
C ILE A 168 10.80 9.97 -2.10
N GLY A 169 10.68 9.00 -3.01
CA GLY A 169 9.56 8.06 -2.97
C GLY A 169 9.56 7.27 -1.67
N THR A 170 8.71 7.66 -0.72
CA THR A 170 8.52 6.93 0.54
C THR A 170 7.23 6.13 0.44
N TYR A 171 7.26 4.95 1.01
CA TYR A 171 6.07 4.15 1.21
C TYR A 171 5.62 4.35 2.65
N GLU A 172 4.36 4.65 2.86
CA GLU A 172 3.78 4.91 4.17
C GLU A 172 2.69 3.90 4.45
N GLY A 173 2.64 3.37 5.66
CA GLY A 173 1.74 2.29 6.00
C GLY A 173 1.48 2.18 7.49
N ILE A 174 0.68 1.17 7.83
CA ILE A 174 0.30 0.83 9.20
C ILE A 174 0.49 -0.68 9.36
N PHE A 175 1.16 -1.08 10.43
CA PHE A 175 1.24 -2.50 10.82
C PHE A 175 0.50 -2.73 12.13
N LEU A 176 -0.05 -3.93 12.30
CA LEU A 176 -0.58 -4.43 13.57
C LEU A 176 0.56 -5.06 14.37
N ASP A 177 0.85 -4.53 15.55
CA ASP A 177 1.59 -5.25 16.59
C ASP A 177 0.59 -6.17 17.30
N GLU A 178 0.69 -7.47 17.01
CA GLU A 178 -0.22 -8.45 17.59
C GLU A 178 0.09 -8.78 19.05
N THR A 179 1.32 -8.54 19.50
CA THR A 179 1.71 -8.79 20.89
C THR A 179 1.06 -7.76 21.80
N ARG A 180 0.97 -6.52 21.34
CA ARG A 180 0.42 -5.39 22.10
C ARG A 180 -1.02 -5.04 21.72
N GLY A 181 -1.52 -5.56 20.60
CA GLY A 181 -2.83 -5.19 20.06
C GLY A 181 -2.89 -3.71 19.63
N LYS A 182 -1.79 -3.18 19.10
CA LYS A 182 -1.63 -1.77 18.70
C LYS A 182 -1.34 -1.66 17.20
N VAL A 183 -1.62 -0.52 16.59
CA VAL A 183 -1.38 -0.32 15.14
C VAL A 183 -0.45 0.85 14.89
N HIS A 184 0.75 0.60 14.38
CA HIS A 184 1.78 1.64 14.31
C HIS A 184 1.95 2.16 12.88
N PRO A 185 2.03 3.50 12.69
CA PRO A 185 2.45 4.06 11.42
C PRO A 185 3.92 3.74 11.17
N PHE A 186 4.26 3.39 9.94
CA PHE A 186 5.65 3.16 9.52
C PHE A 186 5.87 3.67 8.12
N SER A 187 7.13 3.94 7.82
CA SER A 187 7.62 4.27 6.50
C SER A 187 8.51 3.16 5.96
N VAL A 188 8.69 3.12 4.65
CA VAL A 188 9.71 2.30 3.98
C VAL A 188 10.44 3.18 2.99
N THR A 189 11.73 3.35 3.23
CA THR A 189 12.61 4.10 2.33
C THR A 189 13.31 3.23 1.27
N ASN A 190 13.35 1.92 1.50
CA ASN A 190 13.95 0.97 0.57
C ASN A 190 12.87 0.33 -0.31
N GLU A 191 12.99 0.51 -1.62
CA GLU A 191 12.01 0.05 -2.60
C GLU A 191 11.88 -1.49 -2.64
N ASP A 192 12.98 -2.23 -2.48
CA ASP A 192 12.95 -3.70 -2.45
C ASP A 192 12.18 -4.20 -1.23
N ILE A 193 12.36 -3.54 -0.07
CA ILE A 193 11.59 -3.84 1.15
C ILE A 193 10.12 -3.51 0.95
N ALA A 194 9.78 -2.39 0.30
CA ALA A 194 8.39 -2.03 0.03
C ALA A 194 7.70 -3.05 -0.90
N ASN A 195 8.37 -3.46 -1.97
CA ASN A 195 7.88 -4.47 -2.91
C ASN A 195 7.68 -5.84 -2.24
N PHE A 196 8.62 -6.23 -1.37
CA PHE A 196 8.50 -7.45 -0.59
C PHE A 196 7.39 -7.36 0.46
N ALA A 197 7.22 -6.20 1.10
CA ALA A 197 6.14 -5.95 2.05
C ALA A 197 4.75 -6.04 1.38
N TRP A 198 4.56 -5.47 0.19
CA TRP A 198 3.33 -5.67 -0.58
C TRP A 198 3.08 -7.14 -0.93
N SER A 199 4.14 -7.87 -1.28
CA SER A 199 4.04 -9.31 -1.53
C SER A 199 3.62 -10.06 -0.26
N ALA A 200 4.18 -9.70 0.90
CA ALA A 200 3.83 -10.28 2.18
C ALA A 200 2.37 -10.01 2.58
N MET A 201 1.80 -8.86 2.23
CA MET A 201 0.38 -8.53 2.48
C MET A 201 -0.60 -9.47 1.77
N ARG A 202 -0.19 -10.17 0.71
CA ARG A 202 -1.01 -11.21 0.05
C ARG A 202 -1.35 -12.36 0.98
N PHE A 203 -0.57 -12.55 2.04
CA PHE A 203 -0.72 -13.63 2.98
C PHE A 203 -1.33 -13.11 4.30
N ASN A 204 -2.37 -13.78 4.79
CA ASN A 204 -2.90 -13.61 6.14
C ASN A 204 -2.09 -14.47 7.12
N LEU A 205 -0.80 -14.20 7.17
CA LEU A 205 0.16 -14.86 8.04
C LEU A 205 0.71 -13.85 9.04
N LYS A 206 1.13 -14.36 10.19
CA LYS A 206 1.92 -13.60 11.15
C LYS A 206 3.39 -13.68 10.71
N TYR A 207 4.07 -12.56 10.72
CA TYR A 207 5.50 -12.48 10.43
C TYR A 207 6.17 -11.47 11.35
N PHE A 208 7.49 -11.48 11.33
CA PHE A 208 8.32 -10.58 12.11
C PHE A 208 8.71 -9.37 11.24
N LEU A 209 8.45 -8.19 11.78
CA LEU A 209 8.80 -6.90 11.21
C LEU A 209 10.03 -6.36 11.93
N GLY A 210 11.08 -6.04 11.20
CA GLY A 210 12.23 -5.31 11.71
C GLY A 210 12.01 -3.82 11.56
N ILE A 211 11.89 -3.11 12.68
CA ILE A 211 11.62 -1.69 12.71
C ILE A 211 12.84 -0.94 13.25
N SER A 212 13.28 0.07 12.50
CA SER A 212 14.30 1.03 12.93
C SER A 212 13.64 2.35 13.29
N VAL A 213 14.12 3.00 14.35
CA VAL A 213 13.58 4.29 14.81
C VAL A 213 14.60 5.39 14.56
N ALA A 214 14.17 6.43 13.87
CA ALA A 214 14.97 7.63 13.64
C ALA A 214 14.71 8.69 14.72
N PHE A 215 15.70 9.55 14.97
CA PHE A 215 15.53 10.73 15.82
C PHE A 215 14.66 11.81 15.16
N THR A 216 14.64 11.86 13.84
CA THR A 216 13.86 12.82 13.04
C THR A 216 13.13 12.10 11.90
N THR A 217 11.91 12.52 11.59
CA THR A 217 11.10 11.99 10.48
C THR A 217 11.69 12.36 9.12
N GLY A 218 12.26 13.56 8.99
CA GLY A 218 12.83 14.04 7.73
C GLY A 218 11.72 14.22 6.69
N ALA A 219 11.83 13.53 5.55
CA ALA A 219 10.82 13.54 4.48
C ALA A 219 9.70 12.50 4.66
N ARG A 220 9.74 11.70 5.72
CA ARG A 220 8.79 10.61 5.99
C ARG A 220 7.65 11.07 6.88
N GLU A 221 6.52 10.37 6.83
CA GLU A 221 5.41 10.60 7.75
C GLU A 221 5.64 9.95 9.13
N SER A 222 6.50 8.92 9.22
CA SER A 222 6.77 8.19 10.46
C SER A 222 8.22 8.23 10.93
N HIS A 223 8.42 8.14 12.24
CA HIS A 223 9.72 7.90 12.87
C HIS A 223 10.17 6.44 12.78
N TYR A 224 9.24 5.53 12.47
CA TYR A 224 9.46 4.10 12.34
C TYR A 224 9.70 3.75 10.88
N ASP A 225 10.80 3.07 10.58
CA ASP A 225 11.14 2.60 9.23
C ASP A 225 11.31 1.09 9.21
N LEU A 226 10.56 0.43 8.32
CA LEU A 226 10.63 -0.99 8.11
C LEU A 226 11.89 -1.33 7.31
N PHE A 227 12.77 -2.16 7.87
CA PHE A 227 13.98 -2.62 7.20
C PHE A 227 14.00 -4.14 6.97
N GLU A 228 13.10 -4.91 7.60
CA GLU A 228 13.08 -6.37 7.45
C GLU A 228 11.65 -6.92 7.56
N VAL A 229 11.32 -7.91 6.72
CA VAL A 229 10.14 -8.76 6.87
C VAL A 229 10.62 -10.21 6.86
N ASN A 230 10.22 -10.99 7.86
CA ASN A 230 10.73 -12.34 8.08
C ASN A 230 9.60 -13.27 8.55
N PHE A 231 9.31 -14.33 7.79
CA PHE A 231 8.23 -15.26 8.09
C PHE A 231 8.60 -16.32 9.14
N LYS A 232 9.88 -16.46 9.48
CA LYS A 232 10.38 -17.56 10.32
C LYS A 232 10.85 -17.13 11.69
N ASN A 233 11.65 -16.07 11.76
CA ASN A 233 12.38 -15.69 12.97
C ASN A 233 12.24 -14.20 13.27
N PRO A 234 12.41 -13.78 14.54
CA PRO A 234 12.52 -12.37 14.90
C PRO A 234 13.55 -11.63 14.04
N ALA A 235 13.24 -10.38 13.71
CA ALA A 235 14.10 -9.54 12.89
C ALA A 235 15.46 -9.32 13.55
N GLY A 236 16.52 -9.31 12.74
CA GLY A 236 17.90 -9.25 13.22
C GLY A 236 18.43 -10.55 13.84
N ALA A 237 17.67 -11.64 13.87
CA ALA A 237 18.21 -12.96 14.20
C ALA A 237 19.28 -13.36 13.16
N LEU A 238 20.41 -13.87 13.65
CA LEU A 238 21.43 -14.48 12.81
C LEU A 238 20.79 -15.64 12.05
N GLU A 239 21.10 -15.76 10.75
CA GLU A 239 20.69 -16.95 9.99
C GLU A 239 21.31 -18.18 10.64
N SER A 240 20.49 -19.19 10.91
CA SER A 240 20.98 -20.47 11.39
C SER A 240 22.01 -20.98 10.38
N PRO A 241 23.20 -21.41 10.83
CA PRO A 241 24.18 -21.99 9.92
C PRO A 241 23.54 -23.14 9.14
N PRO A 242 23.90 -23.35 7.86
CA PRO A 242 23.36 -24.45 7.09
C PRO A 242 23.62 -25.77 7.82
N PRO A 243 22.70 -26.75 7.73
CA PRO A 243 22.90 -28.05 8.36
C PRO A 243 24.24 -28.62 7.90
N SER A 244 25.08 -29.01 8.85
CA SER A 244 26.32 -29.72 8.55
C SER A 244 25.95 -31.06 7.90
N ASN A 245 26.29 -31.21 6.62
CA ASN A 245 26.23 -32.50 5.93
C ASN A 245 27.18 -33.50 6.56
#